data_AF-A0A1G2QJN8-F1
#
_entry.id   AF-A0A1G2QJN8-F1
#
_cell.length_a   1.000
_cell.length_b   1.000
_cell.length_c   1.000
_cell.angle_alpha   90.00
_cell.angle_beta   90.00
_cell.angle_gamma   90.00
#
_symmetry.space_group_name_H-M   'P 1'
#
loop_
_entity.id
_entity.type
_entity.pdbx_description
1 polymer ?
#
loop_
_entity_poly.entity_id
_entity_poly.type
_entity_poly.pdbx_seq_one_letter_code
_entity_poly.pdbx_strand_id
1 'polypeptide(L)'
;MTFSLLITETVRIFRERWAPLLSLSLGLMFFSALMRGIFFGEGFFHSLALPGENTALLVASVLLMLAVHILTAGAVLRVITEGDSAASPRNALAYAWGRRGDLFSLFFLNFLLGGAYALFIIPGIIFQVWFSLSVIVLIAEGRSGTEALLASREYVRGHDWAVFSRIGFLVFFALLISSAADLLPLPSPVRQGLTFVLSALAGPFIAIYLYRIYHSLKHHGKGVNKYPAHRRIAPYLALGMLGWAFILIFGSFFILSLKSYREGGGMLDRLLGDTPPAFEELKELKGDELPPEAAEVLHNLAAPVHVYEIAR
;
A
#
# COMPACT_ATOMS: atom_id res chain seq x y z
N MET A 1 0.06 21.00 -24.17
CA MET A 1 1.02 19.91 -24.46
C MET A 1 0.25 18.63 -24.73
N THR A 2 0.48 18.00 -25.88
CA THR A 2 -0.20 16.75 -26.29
C THR A 2 0.39 15.55 -25.55
N PHE A 3 -0.41 14.49 -25.42
CA PHE A 3 0.00 13.25 -24.74
C PHE A 3 1.20 12.57 -25.40
N SER A 4 1.27 12.59 -26.73
CA SER A 4 2.40 12.04 -27.51
C SER A 4 3.73 12.73 -27.17
N LEU A 5 3.74 14.07 -27.07
CA LEU A 5 4.94 14.82 -26.71
C LEU A 5 5.44 14.49 -25.30
N LEU A 6 4.53 14.21 -24.34
CA LEU A 6 4.92 13.78 -23.00
C LEU A 6 5.66 12.45 -23.04
N ILE A 7 5.13 11.46 -23.77
CA ILE A 7 5.75 10.14 -23.87
C ILE A 7 7.10 10.22 -24.58
N THR A 8 7.19 10.90 -25.72
CA THR A 8 8.44 11.02 -26.48
C THR A 8 9.54 11.64 -25.63
N GLU A 9 9.22 12.71 -24.90
CA GLU A 9 10.17 13.36 -24.00
C GLU A 9 10.53 12.50 -22.78
N THR A 10 9.59 11.73 -22.24
CA THR A 10 9.86 10.77 -21.17
C THR A 10 10.84 9.69 -21.64
N VAL A 11 10.61 9.11 -22.81
CA VAL A 11 11.50 8.12 -23.42
C VAL A 11 12.89 8.71 -23.68
N ARG A 12 12.95 9.96 -24.18
CA ARG A 12 14.21 10.66 -24.41
C ARG A 12 15.02 10.82 -23.12
N ILE A 13 14.42 11.37 -22.06
CA ILE A 13 15.10 11.56 -20.76
C ILE A 13 15.50 10.22 -20.15
N PHE A 14 14.62 9.22 -20.24
CA PHE A 14 14.91 7.87 -19.75
C PHE A 14 16.13 7.29 -20.45
N ARG A 15 16.19 7.40 -21.79
CA ARG A 15 17.33 6.92 -22.60
C ARG A 15 18.62 7.70 -22.33
N GLU A 16 18.54 9.00 -22.10
CA GLU A 16 19.71 9.82 -21.76
C GLU A 16 20.28 9.46 -20.38
N ARG A 17 19.42 9.05 -19.43
CA ARG A 17 19.78 8.89 -18.02
C ARG A 17 19.55 7.48 -17.48
N TRP A 18 19.51 6.49 -18.37
CA TRP A 18 19.10 5.13 -18.02
C TRP A 18 20.02 4.49 -16.98
N ALA A 19 21.34 4.69 -17.10
CA ALA A 19 22.32 4.06 -16.22
C ALA A 19 22.16 4.47 -14.74
N PRO A 20 22.17 5.77 -14.36
CA PRO A 20 21.96 6.14 -12.97
C PRO A 20 20.56 5.78 -12.45
N LEU A 21 19.53 5.97 -13.27
CA LEU A 21 18.15 5.65 -12.89
C LEU A 21 17.97 4.15 -12.64
N LEU A 22 18.55 3.30 -13.49
CA LEU A 22 18.51 1.86 -13.35
C LEU A 22 19.34 1.41 -12.14
N SER A 23 20.52 1.98 -11.92
CA SER A 23 21.35 1.63 -10.76
C SER A 23 20.66 1.94 -9.42
N LEU A 24 20.00 3.10 -9.30
CA LEU A 24 19.23 3.46 -8.11
C LEU A 24 18.03 2.51 -7.91
N SER A 25 17.35 2.17 -8.99
CA SER A 25 16.18 1.27 -8.96
C SER A 25 16.59 -0.15 -8.59
N LEU A 26 17.61 -0.70 -9.26
CA LEU A 26 18.16 -2.03 -8.94
C LEU A 26 18.71 -2.08 -7.52
N GLY A 27 19.40 -1.04 -7.05
CA GLY A 27 19.88 -0.95 -5.68
C GLY A 27 18.74 -1.01 -4.65
N LEU A 28 17.67 -0.22 -4.86
CA LEU A 28 16.48 -0.25 -4.02
C LEU A 28 15.78 -1.61 -4.04
N MET A 29 15.70 -2.25 -5.21
CA MET A 29 15.03 -3.52 -5.33
C MET A 29 15.85 -4.68 -4.73
N PHE A 30 17.17 -4.68 -4.92
CA PHE A 30 18.07 -5.64 -4.26
C PHE A 30 17.96 -5.49 -2.74
N PHE A 31 18.03 -4.26 -2.24
CA PHE A 31 17.81 -3.97 -0.82
C PHE A 31 16.45 -4.48 -0.35
N SER A 32 15.38 -4.23 -1.11
CA SER A 32 14.03 -4.68 -0.76
C SER A 32 13.90 -6.21 -0.78
N ALA A 33 14.54 -6.90 -1.73
CA ALA A 33 14.56 -8.35 -1.82
C ALA A 33 15.34 -8.96 -0.65
N LEU A 34 16.49 -8.37 -0.30
CA LEU A 34 17.29 -8.75 0.87
C LEU A 34 16.47 -8.60 2.17
N MET A 35 15.81 -7.45 2.35
CA MET A 35 14.95 -7.22 3.52
C MET A 35 13.77 -8.19 3.56
N ARG A 36 13.15 -8.50 2.41
CA ARG A 36 12.10 -9.52 2.37
C ARG A 36 12.62 -10.91 2.71
N GLY A 37 13.80 -11.30 2.23
CA GLY A 37 14.40 -12.59 2.57
C GLY A 37 14.70 -12.73 4.06
N ILE A 38 15.27 -11.68 4.67
CA ILE A 38 15.63 -11.66 6.09
C ILE A 38 14.39 -11.59 7.00
N PHE A 39 13.44 -10.71 6.70
CA PHE A 39 12.34 -10.37 7.61
C PHE A 39 10.97 -10.96 7.23
N PHE A 40 10.72 -11.21 5.94
CA PHE A 40 9.43 -11.70 5.42
C PHE A 40 9.48 -13.16 4.95
N GLY A 41 10.64 -13.82 5.00
CA GLY A 41 10.79 -15.27 4.83
C GLY A 41 10.41 -16.04 6.09
N GLU A 42 11.24 -17.00 6.51
CA GLU A 42 11.00 -17.82 7.72
C GLU A 42 10.81 -16.97 9.00
N GLY A 43 11.46 -15.80 9.07
CA GLY A 43 11.36 -14.87 10.21
C GLY A 43 9.96 -14.28 10.45
N PHE A 44 9.15 -14.08 9.40
CA PHE A 44 7.78 -13.55 9.56
C PHE A 44 6.84 -14.58 10.18
N PHE A 45 6.89 -15.82 9.68
CA PHE A 45 6.12 -16.93 10.25
C PHE A 45 6.57 -17.24 11.70
N HIS A 46 7.87 -17.15 11.99
CA HIS A 46 8.38 -17.25 13.37
C HIS A 46 7.94 -16.09 14.27
N SER A 47 7.84 -14.85 13.76
CA SER A 47 7.36 -13.69 14.54
C SER A 47 5.86 -13.74 14.84
N LEU A 48 5.07 -14.39 13.98
CA LEU A 48 3.66 -14.72 14.24
C LEU A 48 3.51 -15.82 15.31
N ALA A 49 4.46 -16.75 15.37
CA ALA A 49 4.44 -17.86 16.33
C ALA A 49 4.90 -17.46 17.74
N LEU A 50 5.76 -16.46 17.89
CA LEU A 50 6.27 -15.96 19.18
C LEU A 50 6.06 -14.43 19.31
N PRO A 51 4.83 -14.00 19.63
CA PRO A 51 4.53 -12.57 19.80
C PRO A 51 5.23 -12.01 21.05
N GLY A 52 6.31 -11.26 20.85
CA GLY A 52 7.01 -10.55 21.94
C GLY A 52 8.44 -10.13 21.61
N GLU A 53 9.27 -11.06 21.12
CA GLU A 53 10.71 -10.80 20.88
C GLU A 53 11.01 -10.25 19.48
N ASN A 54 10.19 -10.59 18.47
CA ASN A 54 10.46 -10.26 17.07
C ASN A 54 9.72 -9.02 16.54
N THR A 55 8.78 -8.46 17.32
CA THR A 55 7.95 -7.32 16.87
C THR A 55 8.76 -6.04 16.69
N ALA A 56 9.69 -5.76 17.61
CA ALA A 56 10.54 -4.56 17.52
C ALA A 56 11.47 -4.60 16.30
N LEU A 57 12.05 -5.77 15.99
CA LEU A 57 12.88 -6.01 14.82
C LEU A 57 12.09 -5.85 13.51
N LEU A 58 10.86 -6.37 13.46
CA LEU A 58 9.98 -6.20 12.31
C LEU A 58 9.61 -4.73 12.08
N VAL A 59 9.27 -3.99 13.15
CA VAL A 59 8.99 -2.56 13.05
C VAL A 59 10.23 -1.80 12.56
N ALA A 60 11.39 -2.09 13.14
CA ALA A 60 12.66 -1.46 12.72
C ALA A 60 12.99 -1.74 11.24
N SER A 61 12.76 -2.96 10.75
CA SER A 61 13.02 -3.32 9.35
C SER A 61 12.07 -2.62 8.38
N VAL A 62 10.78 -2.51 8.73
CA VAL A 62 9.79 -1.76 7.95
C VAL A 62 10.16 -0.27 7.89
N LEU A 63 10.54 0.32 9.02
CA LEU A 63 10.99 1.71 9.07
C LEU A 63 12.26 1.94 8.25
N LEU A 64 13.20 1.00 8.29
CA LEU A 64 14.42 1.06 7.47
C LEU A 64 14.10 0.94 5.97
N MET A 65 13.22 0.01 5.59
CA MET A 65 12.74 -0.11 4.21
C MET A 65 12.11 1.18 3.71
N LEU A 66 11.23 1.78 4.53
CA LEU A 66 10.60 3.05 4.20
C LEU A 66 11.62 4.18 4.06
N ALA A 67 12.59 4.25 4.97
CA ALA A 67 13.66 5.24 4.93
C ALA A 67 14.50 5.15 3.64
N VAL A 68 14.91 3.93 3.26
CA VAL A 68 15.66 3.71 2.01
C VAL A 68 14.80 4.07 0.80
N HIS A 69 13.52 3.70 0.80
CA HIS A 69 12.60 4.02 -0.30
C HIS A 69 12.45 5.54 -0.50
N ILE A 70 12.28 6.29 0.59
CA ILE A 70 12.16 7.76 0.58
C ILE A 70 13.43 8.41 0.02
N LEU A 71 14.59 7.98 0.49
CA LEU A 71 15.87 8.52 0.05
C LEU A 71 16.14 8.22 -1.42
N THR A 72 15.86 7.00 -1.88
CA THR A 72 16.00 6.65 -3.29
C THR A 72 15.03 7.42 -4.17
N ALA A 73 13.78 7.64 -3.73
CA ALA A 73 12.82 8.45 -4.48
C ALA A 73 13.32 9.90 -4.67
N GLY A 74 13.89 10.50 -3.62
CA GLY A 74 14.54 11.81 -3.71
C GLY A 74 15.75 11.83 -4.65
N ALA A 75 16.59 10.79 -4.59
CA ALA A 75 17.76 10.64 -5.46
C ALA A 75 17.37 10.49 -6.95
N VAL A 76 16.35 9.68 -7.24
CA VAL A 76 15.81 9.50 -8.61
C VAL A 76 15.32 10.84 -9.14
N LEU A 77 14.54 11.60 -8.35
CA LEU A 77 14.07 12.91 -8.78
C LEU A 77 15.22 13.91 -8.99
N ARG A 78 16.27 13.88 -8.16
CA ARG A 78 17.46 14.70 -8.33
C ARG A 78 18.18 14.44 -9.66
N VAL A 79 18.27 13.18 -10.07
CA VAL A 79 18.81 12.77 -11.38
C VAL A 79 17.91 13.28 -12.52
N ILE A 80 16.58 13.28 -12.32
CA ILE A 80 15.61 13.74 -13.32
C ILE A 80 15.61 15.27 -13.45
N THR A 81 15.75 16.03 -12.36
CA THR A 81 15.68 17.50 -12.40
C THR A 81 16.95 18.14 -12.92
N GLU A 82 18.12 17.62 -12.56
CA GLU A 82 19.40 18.30 -12.80
C GLU A 82 20.33 17.59 -13.79
N GLY A 83 19.98 16.40 -14.27
CA GLY A 83 20.70 15.72 -15.35
C GLY A 83 22.14 15.37 -15.04
N ASP A 84 23.06 15.73 -15.94
CA ASP A 84 24.45 15.27 -15.92
C ASP A 84 25.18 15.67 -14.63
N SER A 85 24.81 16.82 -14.04
CA SER A 85 25.35 17.27 -12.75
C SER A 85 25.01 16.33 -11.58
N ALA A 86 24.00 15.47 -11.74
CA ALA A 86 23.60 14.44 -10.77
C ALA A 86 23.80 13.01 -11.27
N ALA A 87 24.51 12.79 -12.38
CA ALA A 87 24.63 11.47 -13.01
C ALA A 87 25.26 10.38 -12.12
N SER A 88 25.92 10.74 -11.01
CA SER A 88 26.41 9.77 -10.04
C SER A 88 25.33 9.38 -9.01
N PRO A 89 24.93 8.10 -8.92
CA PRO A 89 23.96 7.61 -7.92
C PRO A 89 24.37 7.97 -6.49
N ARG A 90 25.68 7.95 -6.21
CA ARG A 90 26.23 8.31 -4.89
C ARG A 90 25.98 9.77 -4.56
N ASN A 91 26.17 10.67 -5.52
CA ASN A 91 25.94 12.10 -5.32
C ASN A 91 24.44 12.39 -5.16
N ALA A 92 23.60 11.71 -5.93
CA ALA A 92 22.14 11.81 -5.81
C ALA A 92 21.64 11.33 -4.44
N LEU A 93 22.17 10.21 -3.94
CA LEU A 93 21.86 9.72 -2.58
C LEU A 93 22.41 10.64 -1.49
N ALA A 94 23.63 11.18 -1.65
CA ALA A 94 24.19 12.14 -0.70
C ALA A 94 23.34 13.41 -0.62
N TYR A 95 22.85 13.90 -1.76
CA TYR A 95 21.89 15.01 -1.81
C TYR A 95 20.59 14.67 -1.08
N ALA A 96 19.99 13.51 -1.37
CA ALA A 96 18.77 13.07 -0.71
C ALA A 96 18.95 12.91 0.81
N TRP A 97 20.11 12.40 1.25
CA TRP A 97 20.49 12.30 2.65
C TRP A 97 20.63 13.67 3.32
N GLY A 98 21.20 14.65 2.62
CA GLY A 98 21.28 16.04 3.07
C GLY A 98 19.91 16.67 3.29
N ARG A 99 18.91 16.30 2.47
CA ARG A 99 17.52 16.77 2.57
C ARG A 99 16.57 15.77 3.23
N ARG A 100 17.09 14.81 3.99
CA ARG A 100 16.28 13.75 4.61
C ARG A 100 15.14 14.32 5.47
N GLY A 101 15.40 15.37 6.24
CA GLY A 101 14.37 16.00 7.09
C GLY A 101 13.17 16.52 6.28
N ASP A 102 13.43 17.21 5.18
CA ASP A 102 12.40 17.72 4.27
C ASP A 102 11.63 16.56 3.61
N LEU A 103 12.35 15.52 3.16
CA LEU A 103 11.76 14.34 2.53
C LEU A 103 10.88 13.57 3.52
N PHE A 104 11.39 13.19 4.69
CA PHE A 104 10.62 12.47 5.71
C PHE A 104 9.40 13.27 6.16
N SER A 105 9.56 14.58 6.37
CA SER A 105 8.43 15.47 6.70
C SER A 105 7.36 15.45 5.61
N LEU A 106 7.76 15.56 4.33
CA LEU A 106 6.81 15.54 3.22
C LEU A 106 6.12 14.18 3.07
N PHE A 107 6.85 13.08 3.19
CA PHE A 107 6.28 11.73 3.13
C PHE A 107 5.33 11.47 4.30
N PHE A 108 5.66 11.96 5.50
CA PHE A 108 4.77 11.89 6.66
C PHE A 108 3.48 12.69 6.44
N LEU A 109 3.56 13.91 5.89
CA LEU A 109 2.36 14.68 5.55
C LEU A 109 1.51 13.99 4.48
N ASN A 110 2.12 13.42 3.44
CA ASN A 110 1.41 12.62 2.44
C ASN A 110 0.77 11.35 3.05
N PHE A 111 1.42 10.73 4.03
CA PHE A 111 0.86 9.60 4.79
C PHE A 111 -0.39 10.02 5.57
N LEU A 112 -0.33 11.15 6.28
CA LEU A 112 -1.51 11.69 6.98
C LEU A 112 -2.67 11.96 6.01
N LEU A 113 -2.38 12.57 4.85
CA LEU A 113 -3.36 12.80 3.80
C LEU A 113 -3.93 11.50 3.20
N GLY A 114 -3.12 10.44 3.15
CA GLY A 114 -3.54 9.11 2.72
C GLY A 114 -4.66 8.52 3.56
N GLY A 115 -4.80 8.94 4.82
CA GLY A 115 -5.92 8.54 5.67
C GLY A 115 -7.29 8.91 5.09
N ALA A 116 -7.37 9.90 4.19
CA ALA A 116 -8.63 10.24 3.51
C ALA A 116 -9.25 9.06 2.73
N TYR A 117 -8.44 8.11 2.26
CA TYR A 117 -8.91 6.86 1.63
C TYR A 117 -9.74 5.99 2.56
N ALA A 118 -9.49 6.06 3.86
CA ALA A 118 -10.21 5.27 4.86
C ALA A 118 -11.66 5.72 5.05
N LEU A 119 -11.91 7.03 4.92
CA LEU A 119 -13.25 7.58 5.03
C LEU A 119 -14.01 7.27 3.74
N PHE A 120 -13.42 7.63 2.60
CA PHE A 120 -14.01 7.43 1.29
C PHE A 120 -12.93 7.36 0.22
N ILE A 121 -13.17 6.57 -0.82
CA ILE A 121 -12.25 6.44 -1.96
C ILE A 121 -12.10 7.77 -2.71
N ILE A 122 -13.19 8.51 -2.90
CA ILE A 122 -13.21 9.73 -3.72
C ILE A 122 -12.31 10.85 -3.14
N PRO A 123 -12.42 11.26 -1.85
CA PRO A 123 -11.52 12.23 -1.24
C PRO A 123 -10.04 11.80 -1.27
N GLY A 124 -9.77 10.50 -1.07
CA GLY A 124 -8.42 9.95 -1.18
C GLY A 124 -7.81 10.17 -2.58
N ILE A 125 -8.57 9.85 -3.64
CA ILE A 125 -8.15 10.08 -5.02
C ILE A 125 -7.91 11.57 -5.29
N ILE A 126 -8.80 12.45 -4.82
CA ILE A 126 -8.66 13.90 -4.99
C ILE A 126 -7.35 14.40 -4.34
N PHE A 127 -7.06 13.96 -3.12
CA PHE A 127 -5.83 14.35 -2.43
C PHE A 127 -4.59 13.80 -3.14
N GLN A 128 -4.63 12.55 -3.59
CA GLN A 128 -3.54 11.97 -4.35
C GLN A 128 -3.26 12.76 -5.63
N VAL A 129 -4.29 13.19 -6.36
CA VAL A 129 -4.12 14.03 -7.56
C VAL A 129 -3.53 15.38 -7.20
N TRP A 130 -4.07 16.08 -6.20
CA TRP A 130 -3.60 17.42 -5.78
C TRP A 130 -2.17 17.44 -5.27
N PHE A 131 -1.76 16.41 -4.54
CA PHE A 131 -0.46 16.36 -3.87
C PHE A 131 0.56 15.47 -4.59
N SER A 132 0.20 14.89 -5.73
CA SER A 132 1.05 14.01 -6.57
C SER A 132 2.40 14.62 -6.98
N LEU A 133 2.48 15.94 -7.13
CA LEU A 133 3.67 16.64 -7.60
C LEU A 133 4.52 17.21 -6.45
N SER A 134 4.11 17.01 -5.19
CA SER A 134 4.75 17.63 -4.03
C SER A 134 6.23 17.29 -3.87
N VAL A 135 6.62 16.02 -4.10
CA VAL A 135 8.04 15.62 -4.01
C VAL A 135 8.86 16.27 -5.14
N ILE A 136 8.28 16.43 -6.32
CA ILE A 136 8.93 17.12 -7.43
C ILE A 136 9.13 18.60 -7.10
N VAL A 137 8.13 19.26 -6.51
CA VAL A 137 8.27 20.65 -6.04
C VAL A 137 9.40 20.77 -5.01
N LEU A 138 9.49 19.84 -4.05
CA LEU A 138 10.53 19.87 -3.03
C LEU A 138 11.93 19.81 -3.65
N ILE A 139 12.14 18.91 -4.62
CA ILE A 139 13.44 18.73 -5.25
C ILE A 139 13.74 19.86 -6.25
N ALA A 140 12.77 20.22 -7.09
CA ALA A 140 12.97 21.19 -8.17
C ALA A 140 12.91 22.66 -7.72
N GLU A 141 12.19 22.96 -6.65
CA GLU A 141 12.04 24.34 -6.13
C GLU A 141 12.65 24.52 -4.74
N GLY A 142 13.09 23.45 -4.09
CA GLY A 142 13.67 23.51 -2.75
C GLY A 142 12.69 23.79 -1.62
N ARG A 143 11.37 23.78 -1.87
CA ARG A 143 10.33 24.00 -0.85
C ARG A 143 10.17 22.76 0.04
N SER A 144 9.99 22.94 1.35
CA SER A 144 9.87 21.81 2.27
C SER A 144 8.45 21.66 2.82
N GLY A 145 8.14 20.44 3.30
CA GLY A 145 6.92 20.13 4.06
C GLY A 145 5.61 20.61 3.42
N THR A 146 4.88 21.44 4.16
CA THR A 146 3.54 21.91 3.78
C THR A 146 3.56 22.86 2.59
N GLU A 147 4.66 23.58 2.36
CA GLU A 147 4.80 24.47 1.23
C GLU A 147 4.85 23.70 -0.10
N ALA A 148 5.58 22.59 -0.12
CA ALA A 148 5.64 21.71 -1.29
C ALA A 148 4.24 21.14 -1.65
N LEU A 149 3.43 20.81 -0.64
CA LEU A 149 2.05 20.33 -0.84
C LEU A 149 1.14 21.41 -1.41
N LEU A 150 1.18 22.61 -0.84
CA LEU A 150 0.35 23.74 -1.29
C LEU A 150 0.72 24.19 -2.71
N ALA A 151 2.02 24.18 -3.04
CA ALA A 151 2.51 24.40 -4.39
C ALA A 151 1.96 23.37 -5.38
N SER A 152 2.08 22.08 -5.04
CA SER A 152 1.55 20.98 -5.87
C SER A 152 0.06 21.20 -6.18
N ARG A 153 -0.74 21.49 -5.14
CA ARG A 153 -2.18 21.72 -5.31
C ARG A 153 -2.48 22.88 -6.24
N GLU A 154 -1.71 23.97 -6.16
CA GLU A 154 -1.94 25.11 -7.05
C GLU A 154 -1.55 24.79 -8.50
N TYR A 155 -0.48 24.04 -8.73
CA TYR A 155 -0.13 23.60 -10.09
C TYR A 155 -1.20 22.72 -10.71
N VAL A 156 -1.81 21.84 -9.92
CA VAL A 156 -2.87 20.94 -10.36
C VAL A 156 -4.20 21.68 -10.54
N ARG A 157 -4.44 22.77 -9.80
CA ARG A 157 -5.71 23.49 -9.79
C ARG A 157 -6.13 23.95 -11.19
N GLY A 158 -7.37 23.65 -11.55
CA GLY A 158 -7.92 23.99 -12.86
C GLY A 158 -7.46 23.05 -13.98
N HIS A 159 -6.68 22.03 -13.64
CA HIS A 159 -6.27 20.93 -14.51
C HIS A 159 -6.52 19.57 -13.83
N ASP A 160 -7.38 19.52 -12.81
CA ASP A 160 -7.59 18.36 -11.95
C ASP A 160 -7.91 17.09 -12.75
N TRP A 161 -8.83 17.19 -13.71
CA TRP A 161 -9.21 16.07 -14.59
C TRP A 161 -8.09 15.66 -15.55
N ALA A 162 -7.33 16.63 -16.06
CA ALA A 162 -6.21 16.36 -16.96
C ALA A 162 -5.06 15.66 -16.23
N VAL A 163 -4.81 16.01 -14.96
CA VAL A 163 -3.81 15.33 -14.12
C VAL A 163 -4.32 13.96 -13.70
N PHE A 164 -5.58 13.86 -13.25
CA PHE A 164 -6.21 12.60 -12.86
C PHE A 164 -6.14 11.56 -13.98
N SER A 165 -6.60 11.89 -15.19
CA SER A 165 -6.59 10.96 -16.33
C SER A 165 -5.18 10.50 -16.72
N ARG A 166 -4.18 11.37 -16.61
CA ARG A 166 -2.78 11.03 -16.89
C ARG A 166 -2.16 10.13 -15.83
N ILE A 167 -2.44 10.40 -14.55
CA ILE A 167 -2.00 9.54 -13.45
C ILE A 167 -2.71 8.19 -13.52
N GLY A 168 -4.02 8.19 -13.78
CA GLY A 168 -4.82 6.98 -13.96
C GLY A 168 -4.29 6.13 -15.11
N PHE A 169 -3.94 6.75 -16.25
CA PHE A 169 -3.29 6.06 -17.36
C PHE A 169 -1.96 5.42 -16.95
N LEU A 170 -1.11 6.14 -16.21
CA LEU A 170 0.15 5.58 -15.71
C LEU A 170 -0.05 4.37 -14.80
N VAL A 171 -0.98 4.47 -13.85
CA VAL A 171 -1.29 3.38 -12.92
C VAL A 171 -1.83 2.17 -13.68
N PHE A 172 -2.77 2.39 -14.59
CA PHE A 172 -3.31 1.33 -15.45
C PHE A 172 -2.21 0.64 -16.26
N PHE A 173 -1.32 1.42 -16.88
CA PHE A 173 -0.22 0.88 -17.68
C PHE A 173 0.81 0.13 -16.81
N ALA A 174 1.12 0.62 -15.61
CA ALA A 174 1.98 -0.06 -14.67
C ALA A 174 1.39 -1.41 -14.22
N LEU A 175 0.08 -1.46 -13.94
CA LEU A 175 -0.61 -2.71 -13.61
C LEU A 175 -0.58 -3.69 -14.80
N LEU A 176 -0.83 -3.20 -16.01
CA LEU A 176 -0.78 -4.02 -17.22
C LEU A 176 0.61 -4.63 -17.43
N ILE A 177 1.68 -3.86 -17.26
CA ILE A 177 3.06 -4.35 -17.36
C ILE A 177 3.34 -5.41 -16.29
N SER A 178 2.96 -5.16 -15.04
CA SER A 178 3.20 -6.09 -13.93
C SER A 178 2.46 -7.40 -14.13
N SER A 179 1.24 -7.38 -14.65
CA SER A 179 0.42 -8.57 -14.92
C SER A 179 0.75 -9.26 -16.25
N ALA A 180 1.41 -8.59 -17.20
CA ALA A 180 1.75 -9.18 -18.50
C ALA A 180 2.69 -10.39 -18.35
N ALA A 181 3.58 -10.37 -17.36
CA ALA A 181 4.46 -11.50 -17.06
C ALA A 181 3.69 -12.76 -16.63
N ASP A 182 2.51 -12.61 -16.01
CA ASP A 182 1.69 -13.72 -15.53
C ASP A 182 1.00 -14.49 -16.65
N LEU A 183 0.80 -13.84 -17.81
CA LEU A 183 0.20 -14.44 -19.00
C LEU A 183 1.19 -15.31 -19.79
N LEU A 184 2.50 -15.17 -19.53
CA LEU A 184 3.53 -15.94 -20.21
C LEU A 184 3.71 -17.31 -19.52
N PRO A 185 3.76 -18.43 -20.27
CA PRO A 185 3.97 -19.77 -19.71
C PRO A 185 5.45 -19.99 -19.34
N LEU A 186 5.99 -19.13 -18.46
CA LEU A 186 7.38 -19.18 -18.00
C LEU A 186 7.49 -19.89 -16.64
N PRO A 187 8.62 -20.58 -16.36
CA PRO A 187 8.93 -21.08 -15.03
C PRO A 187 8.88 -19.97 -13.98
N SER A 188 8.44 -20.31 -12.76
CA SER A 188 8.25 -19.33 -11.66
C SER A 188 9.47 -18.42 -11.42
N PRO A 189 10.72 -18.93 -11.35
CA PRO A 189 11.89 -18.05 -11.16
C PRO A 189 12.10 -17.05 -12.29
N VAL A 190 11.89 -17.47 -13.54
CA VAL A 190 12.05 -16.63 -14.73
C VAL A 190 10.97 -15.54 -14.76
N ARG A 191 9.73 -15.92 -14.46
CA ARG A 191 8.60 -14.99 -14.36
C ARG A 191 8.83 -13.92 -13.30
N GLN A 192 9.24 -14.32 -12.10
CA GLN A 192 9.56 -13.39 -11.01
C GLN A 192 10.71 -12.45 -11.39
N GLY A 193 11.77 -12.98 -12.02
CA GLY A 193 12.86 -12.16 -12.54
C GLY A 193 12.40 -11.14 -13.59
N LEU A 194 11.51 -11.54 -14.50
CA LEU A 194 10.93 -10.65 -15.50
C LEU A 194 10.07 -9.56 -14.85
N THR A 195 9.13 -9.91 -13.98
CA THR A 195 8.29 -8.95 -13.24
C THR A 195 9.15 -7.97 -12.45
N PHE A 196 10.23 -8.46 -11.85
CA PHE A 196 11.21 -7.65 -11.14
C PHE A 196 11.87 -6.63 -12.06
N VAL A 197 12.44 -7.05 -13.20
CA VAL A 197 13.08 -6.12 -14.16
C VAL A 197 12.08 -5.10 -14.71
N LEU A 198 10.87 -5.52 -15.06
CA LEU A 198 9.83 -4.63 -15.57
C LEU A 198 9.42 -3.57 -14.52
N SER A 199 9.27 -3.97 -13.27
CA SER A 199 8.98 -3.06 -12.15
C SER A 199 10.12 -2.06 -11.91
N ALA A 200 11.37 -2.50 -12.06
CA ALA A 200 12.56 -1.66 -11.93
C ALA A 200 12.56 -0.50 -12.94
N LEU A 201 12.10 -0.77 -14.17
CA LEU A 201 12.05 0.20 -15.26
C LEU A 201 10.83 1.13 -15.14
N ALA A 202 9.71 0.61 -14.64
CA ALA A 202 8.48 1.37 -14.48
C ALA A 202 8.64 2.56 -13.51
N GLY A 203 9.35 2.38 -12.39
CA GLY A 203 9.53 3.41 -11.36
C GLY A 203 10.11 4.73 -11.91
N PRO A 204 11.31 4.72 -12.51
CA PRO A 204 11.89 5.93 -13.11
C PRO A 204 11.07 6.48 -14.26
N PHE A 205 10.43 5.63 -15.07
CA PHE A 205 9.57 6.08 -16.17
C PHE A 205 8.37 6.89 -15.64
N ILE A 206 7.70 6.39 -14.60
CA ILE A 206 6.61 7.10 -13.91
C ILE A 206 7.11 8.42 -13.33
N ALA A 207 8.27 8.42 -12.65
CA ALA A 207 8.85 9.62 -12.06
C ALA A 207 9.16 10.70 -13.10
N ILE A 208 9.74 10.33 -14.25
CA ILE A 208 10.02 11.25 -15.36
C ILE A 208 8.70 11.79 -15.92
N TYR A 209 7.71 10.92 -16.14
CA TYR A 209 6.42 11.36 -16.67
C TYR A 209 5.70 12.35 -15.74
N LEU A 210 5.72 12.11 -14.42
CA LEU A 210 5.21 13.06 -13.42
C LEU A 210 5.99 14.37 -13.43
N TYR A 211 7.32 14.32 -13.55
CA TYR A 211 8.15 15.52 -13.71
C TYR A 211 7.76 16.33 -14.96
N ARG A 212 7.45 15.67 -16.07
CA ARG A 212 6.98 16.34 -17.30
C ARG A 212 5.59 16.97 -17.14
N ILE A 213 4.68 16.31 -16.42
CA ILE A 213 3.39 16.93 -16.04
C ILE A 213 3.66 18.20 -15.23
N TYR A 214 4.47 18.10 -14.18
CA TYR A 214 4.86 19.24 -13.36
C TYR A 214 5.46 20.37 -14.19
N HIS A 215 6.44 20.08 -15.04
CA HIS A 215 7.08 21.08 -15.89
C HIS A 215 6.07 21.74 -16.85
N SER A 216 5.15 20.95 -17.43
CA SER A 216 4.08 21.49 -18.27
C SER A 216 3.16 22.41 -17.50
N LEU A 217 2.74 22.05 -16.28
CA LEU A 217 1.84 22.85 -15.45
C LEU A 217 2.52 24.10 -14.90
N LYS A 218 3.80 24.01 -14.54
CA LYS A 218 4.58 25.15 -14.05
C LYS A 218 4.78 26.23 -15.11
N HIS A 219 5.05 25.85 -16.35
CA HIS A 219 5.34 26.80 -17.43
C HIS A 219 4.11 27.23 -18.25
N HIS A 220 3.05 26.41 -18.28
CA HIS A 220 1.87 26.65 -19.12
C HIS A 220 0.54 26.59 -18.37
N GLY A 221 0.55 26.30 -17.07
CA GLY A 221 -0.66 26.17 -16.26
C GLY A 221 -1.21 27.53 -15.84
N LYS A 222 -2.53 27.64 -15.76
CA LYS A 222 -3.24 28.86 -15.30
C LYS A 222 -2.87 29.36 -13.88
N GLY A 223 -2.03 28.62 -13.15
CA GLY A 223 -1.59 28.91 -11.77
C GLY A 223 -0.13 29.39 -11.61
N VAL A 224 0.61 29.67 -12.70
CA VAL A 224 2.06 30.00 -12.70
C VAL A 224 2.48 31.09 -11.68
N ASN A 225 1.55 31.93 -11.19
CA ASN A 225 1.88 33.08 -10.35
C ASN A 225 1.05 33.22 -9.06
N LYS A 226 0.30 32.21 -8.63
CA LYS A 226 -0.56 32.33 -7.43
C LYS A 226 -0.07 31.41 -6.34
N TYR A 227 0.97 31.80 -5.63
CA TYR A 227 1.22 31.26 -4.30
C TYR A 227 0.52 32.14 -3.26
N PRO A 228 -0.78 31.96 -2.96
CA PRO A 228 -1.37 32.70 -1.87
C PRO A 228 -0.81 32.17 -0.55
N ALA A 229 0.01 32.99 0.12
CA ALA A 229 0.49 32.78 1.48
C ALA A 229 -0.64 32.52 2.52
N HIS A 230 -1.92 32.69 2.15
CA HIS A 230 -3.07 32.59 3.05
C HIS A 230 -3.75 31.20 3.12
N ARG A 231 -3.37 30.22 2.30
CA ARG A 231 -4.07 28.90 2.30
C ARG A 231 -3.49 27.95 3.33
N ARG A 232 -4.33 27.48 4.24
CA ARG A 232 -3.96 26.53 5.30
C ARG A 232 -4.08 25.09 4.82
N ILE A 233 -3.07 24.27 5.09
CA ILE A 233 -3.07 22.82 4.84
C ILE A 233 -3.90 22.05 5.90
N ALA A 234 -4.15 22.68 7.05
CA ALA A 234 -4.83 22.09 8.21
C ALA A 234 -6.14 21.34 7.92
N PRO A 235 -7.10 21.84 7.12
CA PRO A 235 -8.35 21.11 6.89
C PRO A 235 -8.14 19.78 6.14
N TYR A 236 -7.15 19.72 5.23
CA TYR A 236 -6.84 18.49 4.51
C TYR A 236 -6.18 17.46 5.45
N LEU A 237 -5.27 17.92 6.31
CA LEU A 237 -4.66 17.07 7.33
C LEU A 237 -5.68 16.56 8.34
N ALA A 238 -6.61 17.41 8.79
CA ALA A 238 -7.69 17.02 9.70
C ALA A 238 -8.54 15.90 9.09
N LEU A 239 -8.93 16.02 7.82
CA LEU A 239 -9.68 14.97 7.11
C LEU A 239 -8.88 13.66 7.02
N GLY A 240 -7.59 13.74 6.70
CA GLY A 240 -6.72 12.57 6.64
C GLY A 240 -6.55 11.89 8.01
N MET A 241 -6.34 12.67 9.07
CA MET A 241 -6.24 12.17 10.45
C MET A 241 -7.54 11.52 10.93
N LEU A 242 -8.70 12.09 10.59
CA LEU A 242 -10.00 11.48 10.88
C LEU A 242 -10.14 10.10 10.22
N GLY A 243 -9.61 9.93 9.01
CA GLY A 243 -9.59 8.64 8.35
C GLY A 243 -8.67 7.61 9.00
N TRP A 244 -7.48 8.01 9.43
CA TRP A 244 -6.63 7.12 10.23
C TRP A 244 -7.29 6.74 11.56
N ALA A 245 -7.93 7.69 12.24
CA ALA A 245 -8.70 7.41 13.46
C ALA A 245 -9.85 6.43 13.19
N PHE A 246 -10.54 6.57 12.06
CA PHE A 246 -11.58 5.63 11.63
C PHE A 246 -11.03 4.21 11.45
N ILE A 247 -9.88 4.04 10.78
CA ILE A 247 -9.22 2.72 10.66
C ILE A 247 -8.89 2.14 12.03
N LEU A 248 -8.32 2.95 12.93
CA LEU A 248 -7.93 2.45 14.24
C LEU A 248 -9.14 1.99 15.05
N ILE A 249 -10.21 2.77 15.09
CA ILE A 249 -11.42 2.45 15.83
C ILE A 249 -12.15 1.25 15.20
N PHE A 250 -12.47 1.35 13.91
CA PHE A 250 -13.26 0.33 13.21
C PHE A 250 -12.47 -0.96 12.99
N GLY A 251 -11.18 -0.85 12.66
CA GLY A 251 -10.28 -2.00 12.51
C GLY A 251 -10.10 -2.74 13.84
N SER A 252 -9.94 -2.03 14.97
CA SER A 252 -9.87 -2.68 16.29
C SER A 252 -11.19 -3.37 16.63
N PHE A 253 -12.32 -2.69 16.42
CA PHE A 253 -13.65 -3.28 16.63
C PHE A 253 -13.86 -4.55 15.77
N PHE A 254 -13.44 -4.51 14.50
CA PHE A 254 -13.54 -5.64 13.59
C PHE A 254 -12.66 -6.82 14.02
N ILE A 255 -11.41 -6.57 14.42
CA ILE A 255 -10.50 -7.60 14.95
C ILE A 255 -11.08 -8.25 16.21
N LEU A 256 -11.63 -7.45 17.13
CA LEU A 256 -12.28 -7.96 18.35
C LEU A 256 -13.53 -8.78 18.02
N SER A 257 -14.34 -8.33 17.06
CA SER A 257 -15.52 -9.07 16.59
C SER A 257 -15.15 -10.41 15.96
N LEU A 258 -14.09 -10.44 15.14
CA LEU A 258 -13.55 -11.69 14.56
C LEU A 258 -13.03 -12.64 15.63
N LYS A 259 -12.32 -12.12 16.64
CA LYS A 259 -11.84 -12.92 17.76
C LYS A 259 -13.00 -13.53 18.54
N SER A 260 -14.03 -12.73 18.84
CA SER A 260 -15.24 -13.18 19.52
C SER A 260 -15.99 -14.24 18.71
N TYR A 261 -16.11 -14.09 17.38
CA TYR A 261 -16.71 -15.10 16.52
C TYR A 261 -15.94 -16.43 16.53
N ARG A 262 -14.59 -16.36 16.47
CA ARG A 262 -13.72 -17.54 16.53
C ARG A 262 -13.80 -18.27 17.87
N GLU A 263 -13.83 -17.53 18.98
CA GLU A 263 -13.93 -18.09 20.33
C GLU A 263 -15.34 -18.64 20.62
N GLY A 264 -16.38 -17.94 20.14
CA GLY A 264 -17.78 -18.37 20.24
C GLY A 264 -18.09 -19.63 19.43
N GLY A 265 -17.47 -19.79 18.25
CA GLY A 265 -17.54 -21.05 17.48
C GLY A 265 -16.94 -22.24 18.22
N GLY A 266 -15.82 -22.04 18.93
CA GLY A 266 -15.22 -23.07 19.78
C GLY A 266 -16.04 -23.41 21.02
N MET A 267 -16.91 -22.51 21.48
CA MET A 267 -17.85 -22.77 22.58
C MET A 267 -19.01 -23.65 22.12
N LEU A 268 -19.51 -23.46 20.89
CA LEU A 268 -20.51 -24.35 20.28
C LEU A 268 -19.93 -25.76 20.04
N ASP A 269 -18.69 -25.88 19.58
CA ASP A 269 -18.03 -27.19 19.41
C ASP A 269 -17.79 -27.90 20.76
N ARG A 270 -17.56 -27.17 21.85
CA ARG A 270 -17.49 -27.76 23.20
C ARG A 270 -18.87 -28.17 23.72
N LEU A 271 -19.90 -27.38 23.45
CA LEU A 271 -21.29 -27.69 23.83
C LEU A 271 -21.89 -28.82 23.01
N LEU A 272 -21.46 -29.00 21.76
CA LEU A 272 -21.90 -30.08 20.87
C LEU A 272 -20.98 -31.31 20.93
N GLY A 273 -19.72 -31.15 21.35
CA GLY A 273 -18.74 -32.22 21.51
C GLY A 273 -18.85 -32.98 22.83
N ASP A 274 -19.36 -32.35 23.88
CA ASP A 274 -19.88 -33.06 25.06
C ASP A 274 -21.28 -33.61 24.72
N THR A 275 -21.34 -34.63 23.86
CA THR A 275 -22.50 -35.53 23.89
C THR A 275 -22.66 -35.99 25.33
N PRO A 276 -23.82 -35.76 25.99
CA PRO A 276 -24.02 -36.16 27.38
C PRO A 276 -23.63 -37.63 27.55
N PRO A 277 -23.07 -38.06 28.71
CA PRO A 277 -22.69 -39.45 28.94
C PRO A 277 -23.84 -40.45 28.65
N ALA A 278 -25.09 -39.98 28.72
CA ALA A 278 -26.27 -40.72 28.27
C ALA A 278 -26.19 -41.22 26.82
N PHE A 279 -25.57 -40.49 25.88
CA PHE A 279 -25.48 -40.88 24.47
C PHE A 279 -24.44 -41.98 24.20
N GLU A 280 -23.40 -42.07 25.03
CA GLU A 280 -22.43 -43.18 24.99
C GLU A 280 -22.95 -44.41 25.74
N GLU A 281 -23.65 -44.25 26.87
CA GLU A 281 -24.37 -45.34 27.54
C GLU A 281 -25.46 -45.97 26.63
N LEU A 282 -26.15 -45.15 25.84
CA LEU A 282 -27.13 -45.61 24.84
C LEU A 282 -26.50 -46.38 23.66
N LYS A 283 -25.22 -46.17 23.40
CA LYS A 283 -24.45 -46.86 22.36
C LYS A 283 -23.99 -48.25 22.83
N GLU A 284 -23.63 -48.37 24.10
CA GLU A 284 -23.34 -49.66 24.74
C GLU A 284 -24.60 -50.52 24.87
N LEU A 285 -25.75 -49.92 25.17
CA LEU A 285 -27.05 -50.60 25.17
C LEU A 285 -27.49 -51.11 23.80
N LYS A 286 -26.91 -50.62 22.70
CA LYS A 286 -27.23 -51.05 21.33
C LYS A 286 -26.72 -52.47 21.00
N GLY A 287 -25.97 -53.09 21.91
CA GLY A 287 -25.47 -54.46 21.81
C GLY A 287 -26.45 -55.55 22.27
N ASP A 288 -27.40 -55.21 23.13
CA ASP A 288 -28.45 -56.13 23.60
C ASP A 288 -29.84 -55.55 23.30
N GLU A 289 -30.78 -56.40 22.90
CA GLU A 289 -32.09 -56.06 22.35
C GLU A 289 -32.84 -54.99 23.17
N LEU A 290 -32.85 -53.74 22.69
CA LEU A 290 -33.66 -52.69 23.31
C LEU A 290 -35.16 -53.05 23.23
N PRO A 291 -35.93 -52.85 24.31
CA PRO A 291 -37.39 -52.93 24.26
C PRO A 291 -37.95 -51.98 23.19
N PRO A 292 -39.02 -52.35 22.47
CA PRO A 292 -39.57 -51.56 21.36
C PRO A 292 -39.87 -50.10 21.72
N GLU A 293 -40.29 -49.88 22.97
CA GLU A 293 -40.64 -48.58 23.55
C GLU A 293 -39.43 -47.65 23.71
N ALA A 294 -38.23 -48.19 23.94
CA ALA A 294 -37.00 -47.41 24.09
C ALA A 294 -36.39 -47.02 22.74
N ALA A 295 -36.60 -47.83 21.69
CA ALA A 295 -36.14 -47.54 20.33
C ALA A 295 -36.90 -46.35 19.71
N GLU A 296 -38.18 -46.19 20.01
CA GLU A 296 -39.03 -45.10 19.52
C GLU A 296 -38.63 -43.75 20.12
N VAL A 297 -38.28 -43.71 21.41
CA VAL A 297 -37.81 -42.49 22.10
C VAL A 297 -36.46 -42.03 21.53
N LEU A 298 -35.56 -42.95 21.21
CA LEU A 298 -34.25 -42.62 20.62
C LEU A 298 -34.36 -42.13 19.17
N HIS A 299 -35.28 -42.68 18.39
CA HIS A 299 -35.57 -42.20 17.04
C HIS A 299 -36.08 -40.75 17.06
N ASN A 300 -36.88 -40.38 18.06
CA ASN A 300 -37.40 -39.02 18.23
C ASN A 300 -36.34 -38.02 18.76
N LEU A 301 -35.35 -38.48 19.54
CA LEU A 301 -34.24 -37.64 20.03
C LEU A 301 -33.11 -37.46 18.99
N ALA A 302 -32.91 -38.43 18.10
CA ALA A 302 -31.86 -38.39 17.07
C ALA A 302 -32.27 -37.65 15.78
N ALA A 303 -33.55 -37.26 15.64
CA ALA A 303 -33.99 -36.47 14.51
C ALA A 303 -33.53 -35.00 14.66
N PRO A 304 -32.75 -34.45 13.71
CA PRO A 304 -32.18 -33.11 13.82
C PRO A 304 -33.21 -32.01 13.48
N VAL A 305 -34.38 -32.00 14.12
CA VAL A 305 -35.50 -31.12 13.71
C VAL A 305 -36.02 -30.19 14.80
N HIS A 306 -35.74 -30.36 16.10
CA HIS A 306 -36.38 -29.51 17.13
C HIS A 306 -35.56 -28.36 17.71
N VAL A 307 -34.34 -28.07 17.23
CA VAL A 307 -33.57 -26.90 17.72
C VAL A 307 -33.87 -25.60 16.94
N TYR A 308 -34.58 -25.67 15.80
CA TYR A 308 -34.87 -24.50 14.97
C TYR A 308 -36.20 -23.77 15.25
N GLU A 309 -37.03 -24.22 16.21
CA GLU A 309 -38.35 -23.62 16.47
C GLU A 309 -38.44 -22.68 17.69
N ILE A 310 -37.34 -22.42 18.43
CA ILE A 310 -37.36 -21.46 19.57
C ILE A 310 -36.68 -20.12 19.24
N ALA A 311 -36.33 -19.87 17.97
CA ALA A 311 -35.88 -18.56 17.51
C ALA A 311 -36.76 -18.03 16.38
N ARG A 312 -37.99 -17.66 16.73
CA ARG A 312 -38.80 -16.71 15.97
C ARG A 312 -39.40 -15.67 16.90
#